data_AF-A0A952B2A3-F1
#
_entry.id   AF-A0A952B2A3-F1
#
_cell.length_a   1.000
_cell.length_b   1.000
_cell.length_c   1.000
_cell.angle_alpha   90.00
_cell.angle_beta   90.00
_cell.angle_gamma   90.00
#
_symmetry.space_group_name_H-M   'P 1'
#
loop_
_entity.id
_entity.type
_entity.pdbx_description
1 polymer ?
#
loop_
_entity_poly.entity_id
_entity_poly.type
_entity_poly.pdbx_seq_one_letter_code
_entity_poly.pdbx_strand_id
1 'polypeptide(L)'
;MIQGFLKFITLKNMLMVVPTFLIILYCCAVDVMMRYMLDGGNYRRILLDSLIVVDIYSKSKRSEIMSRIKNRKTDPEEKVAGLLRRLHIRYKRNVKSLSGQPDFVVSSAETVIFVHGCFWHNHPNCHRAKLPKTNRKFWKRKIEGNRKRDDRIARLLRKEGWHVMTVWQCALRNPERVLRRLRRMLVETPR
;
A
#
# COMPACT_ATOMS: atom_id res chain seq x y z
N MET A 1 8.21 -28.81 49.01
CA MET A 1 7.32 -27.74 48.50
C MET A 1 7.00 -26.82 49.69
N ILE A 2 7.08 -25.49 49.52
CA ILE A 2 6.75 -24.44 50.53
C ILE A 2 7.88 -23.96 51.49
N GLN A 3 9.17 -24.11 51.18
CA GLN A 3 10.24 -23.39 51.94
C GLN A 3 11.30 -22.64 51.11
N GLY A 4 11.20 -22.61 49.78
CA GLY A 4 12.09 -21.83 48.92
C GLY A 4 11.60 -20.42 48.55
N PHE A 5 10.34 -20.08 48.86
CA PHE A 5 9.67 -18.90 48.29
C PHE A 5 9.70 -17.65 49.20
N LEU A 6 10.08 -17.79 50.49
CA LEU A 6 10.09 -16.68 51.44
C LEU A 6 11.45 -16.01 51.69
N LYS A 7 12.57 -16.54 51.17
CA LYS A 7 13.86 -15.83 51.23
C LYS A 7 14.09 -14.80 50.11
N PHE A 8 13.17 -14.71 49.14
CA PHE A 8 13.31 -13.79 48.01
C PHE A 8 12.70 -12.40 48.25
N ILE A 9 11.94 -12.21 49.33
CA ILE A 9 11.22 -10.95 49.59
C ILE A 9 12.00 -10.01 50.52
N THR A 10 12.99 -10.49 51.27
CA THR A 10 13.82 -9.66 52.17
C THR A 10 15.16 -9.20 51.56
N LEU A 11 15.25 -9.13 50.22
CA LEU A 11 16.35 -8.44 49.52
C LEU A 11 15.84 -7.33 48.59
N LYS A 12 14.61 -6.87 48.77
CA LYS A 12 14.00 -5.81 47.94
C LYS A 12 14.23 -4.37 48.40
N ASN A 13 14.99 -4.17 49.49
CA ASN A 13 15.28 -2.83 50.02
C ASN A 13 16.74 -2.36 49.80
N MET A 14 17.47 -2.94 48.84
CA MET A 14 18.81 -2.49 48.49
C MET A 14 19.00 -2.26 46.98
N LEU A 15 17.93 -1.81 46.30
CA LEU A 15 17.98 -1.45 44.88
C LEU A 15 17.21 -0.14 44.62
N MET A 16 17.65 0.95 45.24
CA MET A 16 17.34 2.31 44.78
C MET A 16 18.59 3.01 44.24
N VAL A 17 19.33 2.40 43.31
CA VAL A 17 20.05 3.08 42.21
C VAL A 17 20.43 2.01 41.18
N VAL A 18 19.49 1.60 40.31
CA VAL A 18 19.88 0.88 39.09
C VAL A 18 19.51 1.79 37.91
N PRO A 19 20.49 2.25 37.11
CA PRO A 19 20.24 3.14 35.99
C PRO A 19 19.15 2.56 35.10
N THR A 20 18.25 3.39 34.61
CA THR A 20 17.12 3.04 33.72
C THR A 20 17.54 2.19 32.52
N PHE A 21 18.83 2.22 32.14
CA PHE A 21 19.45 1.35 31.13
C PHE A 21 19.47 -0.15 31.49
N LEU A 22 19.68 -0.52 32.76
CA LEU A 22 19.70 -1.91 33.21
C LEU A 22 18.30 -2.53 33.28
N ILE A 23 17.26 -1.72 33.52
CA ILE A 23 15.86 -2.17 33.45
C ILE A 23 15.46 -2.47 32.01
N ILE A 24 15.94 -1.70 31.02
CA ILE A 24 15.67 -1.97 29.60
C ILE A 24 16.36 -3.25 29.14
N LEU A 25 17.61 -3.48 29.53
CA LEU A 25 18.33 -4.73 29.24
C LEU A 25 17.67 -5.94 29.91
N TYR A 26 17.18 -5.79 31.14
CA TYR A 26 16.48 -6.84 31.86
C TYR A 26 15.10 -7.14 31.26
N CYS A 27 14.31 -6.12 30.90
CA CYS A 27 13.04 -6.30 30.19
C CYS A 27 13.22 -6.97 28.82
N CYS A 28 14.26 -6.59 28.06
CA CYS A 28 14.55 -7.22 26.76
C CYS A 28 14.95 -8.70 26.93
N ALA A 29 15.77 -9.01 27.94
CA ALA A 29 16.19 -10.37 28.24
C ALA A 29 15.01 -11.24 28.71
N VAL A 30 14.11 -10.69 29.54
CA VAL A 30 12.92 -11.40 30.02
C VAL A 30 11.91 -11.61 28.89
N ASP A 31 11.74 -10.67 27.96
CA ASP A 31 10.85 -10.82 26.79
C ASP A 31 11.35 -11.90 25.81
N VAL A 32 12.66 -11.93 25.55
CA VAL A 32 13.29 -12.95 24.71
C VAL A 32 13.18 -14.34 25.36
N MET A 33 13.41 -14.41 26.67
CA MET A 33 13.29 -15.66 27.43
C MET A 33 11.84 -16.15 27.53
N MET A 34 10.86 -15.26 27.75
CA MET A 34 9.44 -15.61 27.75
C MET A 34 8.99 -16.14 26.38
N ARG A 35 9.42 -15.51 25.28
CA ARG A 35 9.11 -16.00 23.92
C ARG A 35 9.78 -17.34 23.62
N TYR A 36 11.01 -17.55 24.12
CA TYR A 36 11.72 -18.83 24.03
C TYR A 36 10.97 -19.96 24.74
N MET A 37 10.45 -19.68 25.94
CA MET A 37 9.67 -20.65 26.69
C MET A 37 8.31 -20.94 26.05
N LEU A 38 7.65 -19.94 25.44
CA LEU A 38 6.36 -20.11 24.76
C LEU A 38 6.45 -20.84 23.41
N ASP A 39 7.58 -20.73 22.72
CA ASP A 39 7.80 -21.33 21.39
C ASP A 39 8.60 -22.64 21.44
N GLY A 40 8.61 -23.29 22.61
CA GLY A 40 9.17 -24.63 22.81
C GLY A 40 10.68 -24.73 22.58
N GLY A 41 11.42 -23.66 22.85
CA GLY A 41 12.88 -23.64 22.68
C GLY A 41 13.37 -23.46 21.25
N ASN A 42 12.49 -23.12 20.30
CA ASN A 42 12.88 -22.93 18.91
C ASN A 42 13.44 -21.52 18.65
N TYR A 43 14.73 -21.32 18.98
CA TYR A 43 15.45 -20.07 18.71
C TYR A 43 15.34 -19.61 17.25
N ARG A 44 15.24 -20.54 16.27
CA ARG A 44 15.10 -20.19 14.85
C ARG A 44 13.84 -19.39 14.58
N ARG A 45 12.70 -19.74 15.18
CA ARG A 45 11.42 -19.05 14.91
C ARG A 45 11.36 -17.65 15.55
N ILE A 46 11.92 -17.49 16.75
CA ILE A 46 12.05 -16.19 17.42
C ILE A 46 13.01 -15.28 16.67
N LEU A 47 14.14 -15.81 16.20
CA LEU A 47 15.09 -15.08 15.37
C LEU A 47 14.52 -14.77 13.99
N LEU A 48 13.70 -15.64 13.38
CA LEU A 48 13.06 -15.37 12.09
C LEU A 48 11.99 -14.26 12.16
N ASP A 49 11.30 -14.11 13.29
CA ASP A 49 10.33 -13.02 13.49
C ASP A 49 10.97 -11.71 13.99
N SER A 50 12.18 -11.74 14.55
CA SER A 50 12.88 -10.58 15.12
C SER A 50 14.12 -10.10 14.32
N LEU A 51 14.66 -10.91 13.41
CA LEU A 51 15.71 -10.49 12.47
C LEU A 51 15.07 -9.90 11.21
N ILE A 52 15.00 -8.56 11.20
CA ILE A 52 15.08 -7.69 10.03
C ILE A 52 14.36 -8.23 8.79
N VAL A 53 13.16 -7.72 8.49
CA VAL A 53 12.62 -7.85 7.14
C VAL A 53 13.44 -6.94 6.22
N VAL A 54 14.60 -7.45 5.81
CA VAL A 54 15.46 -6.91 4.76
C VAL A 54 14.64 -6.95 3.47
N ASP A 55 14.73 -5.90 2.65
CA ASP A 55 14.23 -5.98 1.28
C ASP A 55 14.83 -7.23 0.63
N ILE A 56 14.01 -8.05 -0.04
CA ILE A 56 14.48 -9.28 -0.71
C ILE A 56 15.48 -8.97 -1.82
N TYR A 57 15.56 -7.70 -2.22
CA TYR A 57 16.50 -7.18 -3.19
C TYR A 57 17.61 -6.36 -2.52
N SER A 58 18.83 -6.49 -3.05
CA SER A 58 19.92 -5.57 -2.69
C SER A 58 19.54 -4.12 -2.99
N LYS A 59 20.17 -3.15 -2.30
CA LYS A 59 19.92 -1.72 -2.52
C LYS A 59 20.09 -1.31 -3.99
N SER A 60 21.13 -1.83 -4.66
CA SER A 60 21.36 -1.62 -6.10
C SER A 60 20.23 -2.19 -6.94
N LYS A 61 19.82 -3.45 -6.69
CA LYS A 61 18.73 -4.09 -7.41
C LYS A 61 17.40 -3.38 -7.19
N ARG A 62 17.14 -2.89 -5.97
CA ARG A 62 15.94 -2.10 -5.67
C ARG A 62 15.94 -0.77 -6.40
N SER A 63 17.09 -0.09 -6.44
CA SER A 63 17.24 1.16 -7.20
C SER A 63 16.96 0.94 -8.69
N GLU A 64 17.51 -0.13 -9.27
CA GLU A 64 17.25 -0.53 -10.66
C GLU A 64 15.77 -0.84 -10.91
N ILE A 65 15.11 -1.60 -10.02
CA ILE A 65 13.67 -1.89 -10.16
C ILE A 65 12.87 -0.59 -10.12
N MET A 66 13.17 0.31 -9.18
CA MET A 66 12.47 1.58 -9.02
C MET A 66 12.69 2.52 -10.21
N SER A 67 13.87 2.52 -10.84
CA SER A 67 14.15 3.35 -12.02
C SER A 67 13.41 2.89 -13.27
N ARG A 68 13.08 1.60 -13.36
CA ARG A 68 12.27 1.02 -14.46
C ARG A 68 10.77 1.29 -14.33
N ILE A 69 10.29 1.78 -13.19
CA ILE A 69 8.88 2.11 -13.00
C ILE A 69 8.55 3.34 -13.85
N LYS A 70 7.79 3.12 -14.93
CA LYS A 70 7.36 4.19 -15.83
C LYS A 70 6.24 5.00 -15.17
N ASN A 71 6.32 6.32 -15.33
CA ASN A 71 5.26 7.24 -14.89
C ASN A 71 4.10 7.37 -15.89
N ARG A 72 4.21 6.75 -17.08
CA ARG A 72 3.23 6.82 -18.18
C ARG A 72 3.36 5.61 -19.10
N LYS A 73 2.32 5.31 -19.87
CA LYS A 73 2.26 4.15 -20.77
C LYS A 73 2.59 2.85 -20.01
N THR A 74 2.04 2.72 -18.82
CA THR A 74 2.16 1.49 -18.04
C THR A 74 1.29 0.39 -18.66
N ASP A 75 1.61 -0.88 -18.41
CA ASP A 75 0.83 -2.00 -18.96
C ASP A 75 -0.68 -1.91 -18.62
N PRO A 76 -1.09 -1.48 -17.40
CA PRO A 76 -2.49 -1.23 -17.10
C PRO A 76 -3.14 -0.17 -18.01
N GLU A 77 -2.45 0.94 -18.28
CA GLU A 77 -2.95 1.99 -19.19
C GLU A 77 -3.15 1.45 -20.60
N GLU A 78 -2.17 0.71 -21.14
CA GLU A 78 -2.28 0.15 -22.49
C GLU A 78 -3.40 -0.89 -22.62
N LYS A 79 -3.66 -1.66 -21.54
CA LYS A 79 -4.83 -2.56 -21.50
C LYS A 79 -6.13 -1.78 -21.56
N VAL A 80 -6.29 -0.72 -20.76
CA VAL A 80 -7.50 0.13 -20.80
C VAL A 80 -7.66 0.78 -22.16
N ALA A 81 -6.59 1.29 -22.74
CA ALA A 81 -6.59 1.82 -24.09
C ALA A 81 -7.07 0.80 -25.14
N GLY A 82 -6.65 -0.46 -25.02
CA GLY A 82 -7.13 -1.55 -25.86
C GLY A 82 -8.63 -1.80 -25.70
N LEU A 83 -9.17 -1.74 -24.47
CA LEU A 83 -10.60 -1.87 -24.22
C LEU A 83 -11.40 -0.71 -24.83
N LEU A 84 -10.92 0.53 -24.70
CA LEU A 84 -11.55 1.69 -25.31
C LEU A 84 -11.58 1.59 -26.84
N ARG A 85 -10.48 1.10 -27.46
CA ARG A 85 -10.44 0.82 -28.91
C ARG A 85 -11.45 -0.25 -29.32
N ARG A 86 -11.60 -1.32 -28.54
CA ARG A 86 -12.60 -2.38 -28.79
C ARG A 86 -14.04 -1.85 -28.72
N LEU A 87 -14.30 -0.79 -27.95
CA LEU A 87 -15.59 -0.11 -27.89
C LEU A 87 -15.76 0.97 -28.96
N HIS A 88 -14.78 1.16 -29.85
CA HIS A 88 -14.75 2.24 -30.83
C HIS A 88 -14.86 3.65 -30.22
N ILE A 89 -14.37 3.82 -28.98
CA ILE A 89 -14.43 5.10 -28.27
C ILE A 89 -13.14 5.89 -28.52
N ARG A 90 -13.30 7.14 -29.00
CA ARG A 90 -12.18 8.08 -29.12
C ARG A 90 -11.83 8.66 -27.76
N TYR A 91 -10.53 8.75 -27.47
CA TYR A 91 -10.03 9.30 -26.21
C TYR A 91 -8.78 10.16 -26.45
N LYS A 92 -8.54 11.10 -25.54
CA LYS A 92 -7.28 11.87 -25.45
C LYS A 92 -6.47 11.36 -24.25
N ARG A 93 -5.14 11.31 -24.38
CA ARG A 93 -4.21 11.01 -23.28
C ARG A 93 -3.44 12.27 -22.88
N ASN A 94 -2.94 12.33 -21.64
CA ASN A 94 -2.06 13.40 -21.15
C ASN A 94 -2.66 14.81 -21.32
N VAL A 95 -3.95 14.97 -21.01
CA VAL A 95 -4.61 16.27 -21.12
C VAL A 95 -4.14 17.16 -19.96
N LYS A 96 -3.13 18.00 -20.23
CA LYS A 96 -2.52 18.89 -19.22
C LYS A 96 -3.45 20.00 -18.73
N SER A 97 -4.51 20.31 -19.47
CA SER A 97 -5.49 21.33 -19.10
C SER A 97 -6.43 20.91 -17.97
N LEU A 98 -6.48 19.61 -17.63
CA LEU A 98 -7.35 19.10 -16.58
C LEU A 98 -6.58 18.84 -15.28
N SER A 99 -7.23 19.17 -14.17
CA SER A 99 -6.74 18.92 -12.81
C SER A 99 -6.30 17.46 -12.64
N GLY A 100 -5.06 17.24 -12.22
CA GLY A 100 -4.56 15.89 -11.90
C GLY A 100 -4.15 15.00 -13.08
N GLN A 101 -4.15 15.53 -14.31
CA GLN A 101 -3.66 14.84 -15.52
C GLN A 101 -4.25 13.42 -15.68
N PRO A 102 -5.56 13.30 -15.96
CA PRO A 102 -6.19 12.00 -16.15
C PRO A 102 -5.53 11.20 -17.28
N ASP A 103 -5.48 9.88 -17.10
CA ASP A 103 -4.86 8.97 -18.07
C ASP A 103 -5.61 8.99 -19.40
N PHE A 104 -6.94 9.04 -19.34
CA PHE A 104 -7.81 9.16 -20.50
C PHE A 104 -8.91 10.18 -20.28
N VAL A 105 -9.22 10.92 -21.34
CA VAL A 105 -10.37 11.83 -21.42
C VAL A 105 -11.22 11.41 -22.61
N VAL A 106 -12.50 11.15 -22.35
CA VAL A 106 -13.51 10.80 -23.34
C VAL A 106 -14.49 11.98 -23.42
N SER A 107 -14.18 12.94 -24.30
CA SER A 107 -14.94 14.19 -24.41
C SER A 107 -16.39 13.98 -24.82
N SER A 108 -16.70 12.93 -25.61
CA SER A 108 -18.07 12.64 -26.05
C SER A 108 -19.01 12.21 -24.91
N ALA A 109 -18.46 11.79 -23.78
CA ALA A 109 -19.20 11.33 -22.61
C ALA A 109 -18.83 12.12 -21.35
N GLU A 110 -18.18 13.29 -21.52
CA GLU A 110 -17.71 14.17 -20.43
C GLU A 110 -17.03 13.38 -19.30
N THR A 111 -16.26 12.36 -19.67
CA THR A 111 -15.70 11.39 -18.73
C THR A 111 -14.19 11.46 -18.71
N VAL A 112 -13.63 11.44 -17.50
CA VAL A 112 -12.21 11.21 -17.23
C VAL A 112 -12.01 9.84 -16.61
N ILE A 113 -10.97 9.13 -17.06
CA ILE A 113 -10.63 7.79 -16.56
C ILE A 113 -9.23 7.83 -15.97
N PHE A 114 -9.13 7.41 -14.71
CA PHE A 114 -7.88 7.17 -14.01
C PHE A 114 -7.58 5.67 -13.93
N VAL A 115 -6.35 5.28 -14.28
CA VAL A 115 -5.84 3.92 -14.17
C VAL A 115 -4.94 3.82 -12.95
N HIS A 116 -5.50 3.36 -11.84
CA HIS A 116 -4.78 3.33 -10.57
C HIS A 116 -4.06 2.00 -10.34
N GLY A 117 -2.76 2.10 -10.08
CA GLY A 117 -2.00 1.02 -9.47
C GLY A 117 -2.50 0.76 -8.03
N CYS A 118 -2.84 -0.49 -7.70
CA CYS A 118 -3.43 -0.83 -6.40
C CYS A 118 -2.54 -0.46 -5.22
N PHE A 119 -1.22 -0.58 -5.39
CA PHE A 119 -0.25 -0.24 -4.36
C PHE A 119 -0.19 1.27 -4.14
N TRP A 120 0.05 2.05 -5.20
CA TRP A 120 0.32 3.48 -5.14
C TRP A 120 -0.87 4.33 -4.67
N HIS A 121 -2.09 3.86 -4.94
CA HIS A 121 -3.34 4.55 -4.63
C HIS A 121 -4.15 3.86 -3.52
N ASN A 122 -3.58 2.85 -2.84
CA ASN A 122 -4.20 2.14 -1.72
C ASN A 122 -5.59 1.54 -2.02
N HIS A 123 -5.67 0.64 -3.02
CA HIS A 123 -6.93 -0.01 -3.37
C HIS A 123 -7.56 -0.71 -2.16
N PRO A 124 -8.77 -0.32 -1.70
CA PRO A 124 -9.40 -0.91 -0.53
C PRO A 124 -9.60 -2.43 -0.70
N ASN A 125 -9.38 -3.19 0.39
CA ASN A 125 -9.57 -4.64 0.43
C ASN A 125 -8.80 -5.42 -0.66
N CYS A 126 -7.68 -4.86 -1.16
CA CYS A 126 -6.88 -5.48 -2.21
C CYS A 126 -5.56 -6.04 -1.67
N HIS A 127 -5.28 -7.32 -1.94
CA HIS A 127 -4.00 -7.93 -1.55
C HIS A 127 -2.78 -7.24 -2.18
N ARG A 128 -2.95 -6.56 -3.34
CA ARG A 128 -1.88 -5.81 -4.03
C ARG A 128 -1.66 -4.40 -3.46
N ALA A 129 -2.46 -3.98 -2.48
CA ALA A 129 -2.31 -2.70 -1.78
C ALA A 129 -1.58 -2.85 -0.43
N LYS A 130 -1.06 -4.04 -0.11
CA LYS A 130 -0.35 -4.29 1.16
C LYS A 130 0.90 -3.41 1.24
N LEU A 131 1.05 -2.72 2.38
CA LEU A 131 2.24 -1.93 2.66
C LEU A 131 3.45 -2.84 2.89
N PRO A 132 4.66 -2.42 2.48
CA PRO A 132 5.88 -3.17 2.78
C PRO A 132 6.10 -3.22 4.30
N LYS A 133 6.67 -4.32 4.79
CA LYS A 133 7.05 -4.46 6.20
C LYS A 133 8.16 -3.48 6.57
N THR A 134 9.10 -3.25 5.65
CA THR A 134 10.22 -2.31 5.77
C THR A 134 9.78 -0.86 5.52
N ASN A 135 10.30 0.09 6.30
CA ASN A 135 10.00 1.53 6.19
C ASN A 135 8.49 1.87 6.17
N ARG A 136 7.70 1.14 6.97
CA ARG A 136 6.24 1.22 6.96
C ARG A 136 5.70 2.62 7.24
N LYS A 137 6.32 3.39 8.14
CA LYS A 137 5.91 4.78 8.46
C LYS A 137 5.97 5.69 7.23
N PHE A 138 7.07 5.63 6.48
CA PHE A 138 7.23 6.37 5.23
C PHE A 138 6.18 5.96 4.20
N TRP A 139 6.04 4.67 3.94
CA TRP A 139 5.09 4.16 2.95
C TRP A 139 3.65 4.52 3.32
N LYS A 140 3.25 4.38 4.58
CA LYS A 140 1.93 4.78 5.05
C LYS A 140 1.67 6.26 4.75
N ARG A 141 2.60 7.16 5.14
CA ARG A 141 2.47 8.61 4.90
C ARG A 141 2.40 8.94 3.40
N LYS A 142 3.26 8.32 2.59
CA LYS A 142 3.32 8.55 1.14
C LYS A 142 2.03 8.12 0.44
N ILE A 143 1.55 6.91 0.74
CA ILE A 143 0.35 6.34 0.14
C ILE A 143 -0.90 7.10 0.58
N GLU A 144 -0.99 7.50 1.85
CA GLU A 144 -2.08 8.34 2.34
C GLU A 144 -2.09 9.72 1.68
N GLY A 145 -0.91 10.32 1.47
CA GLY A 145 -0.76 11.56 0.72
C GLY A 145 -1.25 11.46 -0.72
N ASN A 146 -0.94 10.34 -1.40
CA ASN A 146 -1.46 10.06 -2.75
C ASN A 146 -2.98 9.98 -2.74
N ARG A 147 -3.58 9.17 -1.86
CA ARG A 147 -5.04 9.04 -1.75
C ARG A 147 -5.72 10.39 -1.52
N LYS A 148 -5.21 11.21 -0.60
CA LYS A 148 -5.75 12.56 -0.33
C LYS A 148 -5.66 13.47 -1.56
N ARG A 149 -4.61 13.32 -2.38
CA ARG A 149 -4.47 14.04 -3.66
C ARG A 149 -5.50 13.55 -4.67
N ASP A 150 -5.65 12.24 -4.83
CA ASP A 150 -6.61 11.63 -5.76
C ASP A 150 -8.05 12.04 -5.42
N ASP A 151 -8.42 12.02 -4.15
CA ASP A 151 -9.74 12.44 -3.67
C ASP A 151 -10.01 13.93 -3.98
N ARG A 152 -8.99 14.78 -3.85
CA ARG A 152 -9.09 16.21 -4.18
C ARG A 152 -9.27 16.43 -5.68
N ILE A 153 -8.46 15.76 -6.50
CA ILE A 153 -8.53 15.82 -7.97
C ILE A 153 -9.90 15.35 -8.44
N ALA A 154 -10.38 14.21 -7.95
CA ALA A 154 -11.69 13.68 -8.31
C ALA A 154 -12.83 14.64 -7.92
N ARG A 155 -12.73 15.35 -6.79
CA ARG A 155 -13.70 16.39 -6.43
C ARG A 155 -13.65 17.59 -7.36
N LEU A 156 -12.47 18.07 -7.74
CA LEU A 156 -12.32 19.19 -8.66
C LEU A 156 -12.92 18.87 -10.04
N LEU A 157 -12.57 17.71 -10.61
CA LEU A 157 -13.08 17.29 -11.91
C LEU A 157 -14.61 17.15 -11.91
N ARG A 158 -15.19 16.60 -10.84
CA ARG A 158 -16.67 16.55 -10.70
C ARG A 158 -17.31 17.94 -10.61
N LYS A 159 -16.66 18.90 -9.93
CA LYS A 159 -17.14 20.29 -9.89
C LYS A 159 -17.03 20.99 -11.24
N GLU A 160 -16.04 20.61 -12.04
CA GLU A 160 -15.86 21.05 -13.43
C GLU A 160 -16.83 20.35 -14.41
N GLY A 161 -17.76 19.52 -13.92
CA GLY A 161 -18.77 18.83 -14.73
C GLY A 161 -18.35 17.45 -15.25
N TRP A 162 -17.16 16.96 -14.94
CA TRP A 162 -16.68 15.68 -15.45
C TRP A 162 -17.16 14.49 -14.62
N HIS A 163 -17.58 13.43 -15.31
CA HIS A 163 -17.72 12.11 -14.73
C HIS A 163 -16.34 11.48 -14.48
N VAL A 164 -16.05 11.12 -13.23
CA VAL A 164 -14.75 10.54 -12.84
C VAL A 164 -14.88 9.03 -12.66
N MET A 165 -14.17 8.27 -13.49
CA MET A 165 -14.10 6.81 -13.41
C MET A 165 -12.68 6.35 -13.03
N THR A 166 -12.58 5.46 -12.06
CA THR A 166 -11.31 4.80 -11.70
C THR A 166 -11.32 3.33 -12.11
N VAL A 167 -10.30 2.93 -12.88
CA VAL A 167 -10.01 1.55 -13.23
C VAL A 167 -8.78 1.08 -12.45
N TRP A 168 -8.97 0.13 -11.54
CA TRP A 168 -7.87 -0.42 -10.75
C TRP A 168 -7.10 -1.49 -11.53
N GLN A 169 -5.76 -1.50 -11.41
CA GLN A 169 -4.90 -2.47 -12.11
C GLN A 169 -5.33 -3.93 -11.88
N CYS A 170 -5.83 -4.28 -10.69
CA CYS A 170 -6.23 -5.65 -10.39
C CYS A 170 -7.51 -6.07 -11.12
N ALA A 171 -8.38 -5.11 -11.45
CA ALA A 171 -9.60 -5.37 -12.21
C ALA A 171 -9.27 -5.82 -13.64
N LEU A 172 -8.13 -5.37 -14.20
CA LEU A 172 -7.67 -5.76 -15.53
C LEU A 172 -7.22 -7.22 -15.65
N ARG A 173 -7.23 -8.00 -14.56
CA ARG A 173 -7.16 -9.47 -14.64
C ARG A 173 -8.40 -10.07 -15.28
N ASN A 174 -9.55 -9.38 -15.22
CA ASN A 174 -10.78 -9.75 -15.92
C ASN A 174 -11.18 -8.57 -16.85
N PRO A 175 -10.59 -8.49 -18.05
CA PRO A 175 -10.81 -7.38 -18.98
C PRO A 175 -12.28 -7.26 -19.40
N GLU A 176 -13.01 -8.37 -19.54
CA GLU A 176 -14.41 -8.36 -19.95
C GLU A 176 -15.33 -7.69 -18.91
N ARG A 177 -15.05 -7.89 -17.62
CA ARG A 177 -15.77 -7.17 -16.56
C ARG A 177 -15.52 -5.66 -16.64
N VAL A 178 -14.28 -5.26 -16.93
CA VAL A 178 -13.92 -3.85 -17.10
C VAL A 178 -14.58 -3.27 -18.35
N LEU A 179 -14.59 -4.02 -19.46
CA LEU A 179 -15.21 -3.64 -20.72
C LEU A 179 -16.70 -3.36 -20.56
N ARG A 180 -17.45 -4.27 -19.89
CA ARG A 180 -18.88 -4.04 -19.61
C ARG A 180 -19.12 -2.78 -18.79
N ARG A 181 -18.28 -2.51 -17.79
CA ARG A 181 -18.38 -1.30 -16.97
C ARG A 181 -18.09 -0.05 -17.79
N LEU A 182 -17.06 -0.08 -18.65
CA LEU A 182 -16.72 1.03 -19.55
C LEU A 182 -17.87 1.30 -20.53
N ARG A 183 -18.43 0.26 -21.15
CA ARG A 183 -19.58 0.37 -22.06
C ARG A 183 -20.77 1.04 -21.38
N ARG A 184 -21.17 0.55 -20.21
CA ARG A 184 -22.29 1.13 -19.45
C ARG A 184 -22.09 2.62 -19.20
N MET A 185 -20.91 3.00 -18.72
CA MET A 185 -20.64 4.37 -18.33
C MET A 185 -20.51 5.33 -19.53
N LEU A 186 -19.87 4.87 -20.61
CA LEU A 186 -19.50 5.72 -21.75
C LEU A 186 -20.52 5.72 -22.90
N VAL A 187 -21.42 4.74 -22.95
CA VAL A 187 -22.36 4.53 -24.06
C VAL A 187 -23.81 4.58 -23.59
N GLU A 188 -24.11 4.02 -22.41
CA GLU A 188 -25.50 3.81 -21.97
C GLU A 188 -26.00 4.89 -20.99
N THR A 189 -25.12 5.74 -20.46
CA THR A 189 -25.53 6.85 -19.58
C THR A 189 -26.23 7.93 -20.41
N PRO A 190 -27.50 8.27 -20.14
CA PRO A 190 -28.19 9.37 -20.80
C PRO A 190 -27.45 10.69 -20.53
N ARG A 191 -27.38 11.53 -21.56
CA ARG A 191 -26.80 12.89 -21.50
C ARG A 191 -27.69 13.82 -20.68
#